data_AF-C8KI07-F1
#
_entry.id   AF-C8KI07-F1
#
_cell.length_a   1.000
_cell.length_b   1.000
_cell.length_c   1.000
_cell.angle_alpha   90.00
_cell.angle_beta   90.00
_cell.angle_gamma   90.00
#
_symmetry.space_group_name_H-M   'P 1'
#
loop_
_entity.id
_entity.type
_entity.pdbx_description
1 polymer ?
#
loop_
_entity_poly.entity_id
_entity_poly.type
_entity_poly.pdbx_seq_one_letter_code
_entity_poly.pdbx_strand_id
1 'polypeptide(L)'
;TGSEIRVRDDDMRLAHVAISVEGTSWSDADTIPLMVASTMLGSWDRSMGSGGNTGSRLAQDSAKFNLCHSFQAFNTCYADTGLWGVYFVTDRLKIDDFMISLHEEWMRLC
;
A
#
# COMPACT_ATOMS: atom_id res chain seq x y z
N THR A 1 10.00 16.01 -3.86
CA THR A 1 11.27 15.33 -3.53
C THR A 1 10.95 13.97 -2.94
N GLY A 2 11.66 12.91 -3.32
CA GLY A 2 11.54 11.59 -2.67
C GLY A 2 12.61 11.43 -1.59
N SER A 3 12.19 11.09 -0.37
CA SER A 3 13.09 10.86 0.77
C SER A 3 12.51 9.80 1.68
N GLU A 4 13.36 9.14 2.46
CA GLU A 4 12.94 8.20 3.49
C GLU A 4 13.25 8.72 4.89
N ILE A 5 12.36 8.39 5.83
CA ILE A 5 12.56 8.62 7.26
C ILE A 5 12.26 7.29 7.96
N ARG A 6 13.20 6.83 8.79
CA ARG A 6 13.08 5.59 9.54
C ARG A 6 13.23 5.88 11.02
N VAL A 7 12.19 5.59 11.80
CA VAL A 7 12.22 5.62 13.26
C VAL A 7 12.26 4.18 13.73
N ARG A 8 13.42 3.75 14.25
CA ARG A 8 13.61 2.39 14.73
C ARG A 8 13.30 2.32 16.23
N ASP A 9 12.24 1.59 16.55
CA ASP A 9 11.86 1.23 17.92
C ASP A 9 11.68 -0.29 17.97
N ASP A 10 12.63 -0.97 18.62
CA ASP A 10 12.63 -2.45 18.70
C ASP A 10 11.64 -2.98 19.76
N ASP A 11 11.07 -2.12 20.61
CA ASP A 11 10.02 -2.50 21.58
C ASP A 11 8.63 -2.59 20.90
N MET A 12 8.47 -1.96 19.74
CA MET A 12 7.25 -2.01 18.96
C MET A 12 7.12 -3.37 18.26
N ARG A 13 6.02 -4.09 18.53
CA ARG A 13 5.85 -5.49 18.06
C ARG A 13 5.71 -5.61 16.54
N LEU A 14 5.18 -4.59 15.89
CA LEU A 14 4.88 -4.57 14.46
C LEU A 14 5.55 -3.36 13.82
N ALA A 15 5.98 -3.51 12.58
CA ALA A 15 6.48 -2.44 11.75
C ALA A 15 5.32 -1.76 11.03
N HIS A 16 5.26 -0.43 11.13
CA HIS A 16 4.30 0.41 10.43
C HIS A 16 5.04 1.20 9.36
N VAL A 17 4.66 1.01 8.10
CA VAL A 17 5.37 1.60 6.96
C VAL A 17 4.36 2.27 6.02
N ALA A 18 4.68 3.49 5.61
CA ALA A 18 3.97 4.18 4.54
C ALA A 18 4.97 4.42 3.40
N ILE A 19 4.60 4.00 2.19
CA ILE A 19 5.33 4.33 0.97
C ILE A 19 4.37 5.01 0.00
N SER A 20 4.83 6.10 -0.61
CA SER A 20 4.05 6.87 -1.57
C SER A 20 4.92 7.40 -2.69
N VAL A 21 4.30 7.58 -3.85
CA VAL A 21 4.80 8.33 -4.98
C VAL A 21 4.00 9.63 -5.14
N GLU A 22 4.52 10.53 -5.98
CA GLU A 22 3.79 11.73 -6.37
C GLU A 22 2.49 11.33 -7.09
N GLY A 23 1.38 11.82 -6.57
CA GLY A 23 0.05 11.67 -7.17
C GLY A 23 -0.36 12.93 -7.93
N THR A 24 -1.66 13.06 -8.19
CA THR A 24 -2.21 14.15 -9.01
C THR A 24 -2.92 15.21 -8.17
N SER A 25 -2.98 16.44 -8.70
CA SER A 25 -3.85 17.51 -8.18
C SER A 25 -5.32 17.22 -8.47
N TRP A 26 -6.24 17.77 -7.66
CA TRP A 26 -7.69 17.66 -7.88
C TRP A 26 -8.18 18.05 -9.28
N SER A 27 -7.52 19.01 -9.93
CA SER A 27 -7.92 19.48 -11.27
C SER A 27 -7.39 18.63 -12.41
N ASP A 28 -6.51 17.67 -12.11
CA ASP A 28 -5.88 16.82 -13.12
C ASP A 28 -6.83 15.73 -13.61
N ALA A 29 -6.83 15.47 -14.92
CA ALA A 29 -7.61 14.42 -15.55
C ALA A 29 -7.20 13.02 -15.07
N ASP A 30 -5.92 12.84 -14.70
CA ASP A 30 -5.35 11.56 -14.26
C ASP A 30 -5.75 11.17 -12.83
N THR A 31 -6.43 12.07 -12.11
CA THR A 31 -6.95 11.81 -10.76
C THR A 31 -7.95 10.66 -10.74
N ILE A 32 -8.84 10.58 -11.73
CA ILE A 32 -9.84 9.51 -11.79
C ILE A 32 -9.19 8.14 -12.05
N PRO A 33 -8.30 7.98 -13.05
CA PRO A 33 -7.48 6.78 -13.19
C PRO A 33 -6.75 6.39 -11.90
N LEU A 34 -6.16 7.36 -11.19
CA LEU A 34 -5.43 7.10 -9.94
C LEU A 34 -6.34 6.63 -8.80
N MET A 35 -7.57 7.15 -8.71
CA MET A 35 -8.59 6.64 -7.78
C MET A 35 -9.01 5.20 -8.11
N VAL A 36 -9.12 4.87 -9.40
CA VAL A 36 -9.42 3.50 -9.85
C VAL A 36 -8.27 2.56 -9.50
N ALA A 37 -7.02 2.95 -9.78
CA ALA A 37 -5.82 2.19 -9.41
C ALA A 37 -5.75 1.96 -7.89
N SER A 38 -6.01 2.98 -7.08
CA SER A 38 -6.09 2.87 -5.62
C SER A 38 -7.18 1.90 -5.17
N THR A 39 -8.32 1.87 -5.86
CA THR A 39 -9.44 0.97 -5.56
C THR A 39 -9.11 -0.47 -5.95
N MET A 40 -8.38 -0.69 -7.05
CA MET A 40 -7.91 -2.01 -7.48
C MET A 40 -6.92 -2.63 -6.50
N LEU A 41 -5.99 -1.82 -5.93
CA LEU A 41 -5.14 -2.26 -4.82
C LEU A 41 -5.98 -2.51 -3.57
N GLY A 42 -6.84 -1.55 -3.24
CA GLY A 42 -7.79 -1.62 -2.13
C GLY A 42 -7.12 -1.66 -0.76
N SER A 43 -7.80 -2.33 0.17
CA SER A 43 -7.33 -2.56 1.52
C SER A 43 -7.58 -4.01 1.92
N TRP A 44 -6.73 -4.53 2.78
CA TRP A 44 -6.88 -5.87 3.32
C TRP A 44 -6.43 -5.92 4.78
N ASP A 45 -7.10 -6.73 5.58
CA ASP A 45 -6.71 -7.04 6.95
C ASP A 45 -6.97 -8.53 7.20
N ARG A 46 -6.09 -9.18 7.96
CA ARG A 46 -6.19 -10.60 8.34
C ARG A 46 -7.53 -11.00 8.99
N SER A 47 -8.24 -10.04 9.59
CA SER A 47 -9.55 -10.21 10.22
C SER A 47 -10.72 -10.08 9.25
N MET A 48 -10.49 -9.65 8.00
CA MET A 48 -11.55 -9.57 6.99
C MET A 48 -12.07 -10.96 6.67
N GLY A 49 -13.40 -11.13 6.68
CA GLY A 49 -14.06 -12.41 6.39
C GLY A 49 -13.80 -12.95 4.98
N SER A 50 -13.34 -12.10 4.05
CA SER A 50 -12.89 -12.54 2.72
C SER A 50 -11.57 -13.33 2.77
N GLY A 51 -10.73 -13.13 3.80
CA GLY A 51 -9.43 -13.79 3.92
C GLY A 51 -8.59 -13.61 2.65
N GLY A 52 -8.11 -14.73 2.09
CA GLY A 52 -7.37 -14.73 0.81
C GLY A 52 -8.25 -14.70 -0.44
N ASN A 53 -9.58 -14.65 -0.33
CA ASN A 53 -10.50 -14.59 -1.48
C ASN A 53 -10.85 -13.13 -1.84
N THR A 54 -9.88 -12.23 -1.72
CA THR A 54 -10.04 -10.81 -2.08
C THR A 54 -9.66 -10.59 -3.54
N GLY A 55 -10.31 -9.62 -4.21
CA GLY A 55 -10.07 -9.33 -5.63
C GLY A 55 -8.67 -8.77 -5.96
N SER A 56 -8.01 -8.17 -4.97
CA SER A 56 -6.64 -7.66 -5.10
C SER A 56 -5.63 -8.80 -4.97
N ARG A 57 -4.73 -8.95 -5.95
CA ARG A 57 -3.67 -9.97 -5.91
C ARG A 57 -2.72 -9.75 -4.73
N LEU A 58 -2.42 -8.49 -4.38
CA LEU A 58 -1.65 -8.16 -3.18
C LEU A 58 -2.30 -8.72 -1.90
N ALA A 59 -3.62 -8.69 -1.82
CA ALA A 59 -4.38 -9.26 -0.70
C ALA A 59 -4.31 -10.79 -0.69
N GLN A 60 -4.39 -11.43 -1.86
CA GLN A 60 -4.24 -12.89 -1.97
C GLN A 60 -2.86 -13.35 -1.52
N ASP A 61 -1.80 -12.67 -2.00
CA ASP A 61 -0.41 -12.97 -1.64
C ASP A 61 -0.14 -12.68 -0.16
N SER A 62 -0.68 -11.57 0.37
CA SER A 62 -0.59 -11.23 1.80
C SER A 62 -1.25 -12.28 2.68
N ALA A 63 -2.43 -12.78 2.30
CA ALA A 63 -3.13 -13.83 3.02
C ALA A 63 -2.42 -15.19 2.93
N LYS A 64 -1.89 -15.54 1.75
CA LYS A 64 -1.27 -16.85 1.48
C LYS A 64 0.11 -17.00 2.12
N PHE A 65 0.94 -15.97 2.02
CA PHE A 65 2.33 -15.98 2.53
C PHE A 65 2.46 -15.27 3.89
N ASN A 66 1.34 -14.80 4.44
CA ASN A 66 1.28 -14.05 5.70
C ASN A 66 2.23 -12.84 5.68
N LEU A 67 2.21 -12.04 4.60
CA LEU A 67 3.19 -10.97 4.36
C LEU A 67 2.97 -9.74 5.24
N CYS A 68 1.73 -9.49 5.66
CA CYS A 68 1.37 -8.36 6.50
C CYS A 68 0.17 -8.72 7.39
N HIS A 69 -0.10 -7.88 8.39
CA HIS A 69 -1.32 -7.92 9.18
C HIS A 69 -2.45 -7.17 8.50
N SER A 70 -2.12 -6.02 7.91
CA SER A 70 -3.04 -5.20 7.14
C SER A 70 -2.29 -4.28 6.19
N PHE A 71 -2.96 -3.88 5.11
CA PHE A 71 -2.55 -2.79 4.25
C PHE A 71 -3.74 -1.99 3.76
N GLN A 72 -3.49 -0.75 3.38
CA GLN A 72 -4.47 0.17 2.83
C GLN A 72 -3.81 1.07 1.80
N ALA A 73 -4.30 0.99 0.56
CA ALA A 73 -3.97 1.99 -0.45
C ALA A 73 -4.63 3.33 -0.12
N PHE A 74 -3.90 4.41 -0.35
CA PHE A 74 -4.40 5.78 -0.19
C PHE A 74 -4.08 6.61 -1.43
N ASN A 75 -5.00 7.53 -1.71
CA ASN A 75 -4.81 8.59 -2.69
C ASN A 75 -5.24 9.91 -2.02
N THR A 76 -4.34 10.87 -1.91
CA THR A 76 -4.59 12.19 -1.32
C THR A 76 -4.24 13.26 -2.34
N CYS A 77 -5.24 14.01 -2.78
CA CYS A 77 -5.05 15.08 -3.75
C CYS A 77 -5.04 16.44 -3.02
N TYR A 78 -4.09 17.29 -3.39
CA TYR A 78 -4.00 18.70 -3.00
C TYR A 78 -4.28 19.59 -4.23
N ALA A 79 -4.21 20.91 -4.05
CA ALA A 79 -4.51 21.86 -5.12
C ALA A 79 -3.47 21.83 -6.26
N ASP A 80 -2.21 21.55 -5.93
CA ASP A 80 -1.07 21.64 -6.84
C ASP A 80 -0.30 20.31 -6.99
N THR A 81 -0.58 19.31 -6.14
CA THR A 81 0.09 18.01 -6.15
C THR A 81 -0.80 16.93 -5.50
N GLY A 82 -0.33 15.69 -5.42
CA GLY A 82 -0.99 14.62 -4.69
C GLY A 82 -0.01 13.59 -4.15
N LEU A 83 -0.53 12.62 -3.41
CA LEU A 83 0.19 11.46 -2.91
C LEU A 83 -0.62 10.22 -3.17
N TRP A 84 -0.02 9.23 -3.83
CA TRP A 84 -0.59 7.90 -3.98
C TRP A 84 0.36 6.87 -3.42
N GLY A 85 -0.16 5.93 -2.65
CA GLY A 85 0.69 5.03 -1.90
C GLY A 85 -0.06 3.96 -1.14
N VAL A 86 0.68 3.21 -0.34
CA VAL A 86 0.15 2.16 0.53
C VAL A 86 0.74 2.33 1.92
N TYR A 87 -0.15 2.25 2.90
CA TYR A 87 0.20 2.06 4.30
C TYR A 87 0.04 0.60 4.66
N PHE A 88 1.02 -0.01 5.31
CA PHE A 88 0.95 -1.40 5.74
C PHE A 88 1.56 -1.62 7.11
N VAL A 89 1.06 -2.66 7.77
CA VAL A 89 1.50 -3.12 9.08
C VAL A 89 1.96 -4.57 8.96
N THR A 90 3.20 -4.85 9.30
CA THR A 90 3.79 -6.19 9.13
C THR A 90 4.74 -6.57 10.26
N ASP A 91 5.12 -7.85 10.32
CA ASP A 91 6.22 -8.32 11.14
C ASP A 91 7.53 -7.68 10.69
N ARG A 92 8.39 -7.32 11.65
CA ARG A 92 9.70 -6.66 11.39
C ARG A 92 10.61 -7.39 10.39
N LEU A 93 10.45 -8.70 10.21
CA LEU A 93 11.26 -9.50 9.29
C LEU A 93 10.64 -9.68 7.90
N LYS A 94 9.40 -9.20 7.68
CA LYS A 94 8.66 -9.37 6.42
C LYS A 94 8.47 -8.07 5.65
N ILE A 95 9.12 -6.99 6.09
CA ILE A 95 9.03 -5.67 5.46
C ILE A 95 9.47 -5.76 4.00
N ASP A 96 10.64 -6.37 3.75
CA ASP A 96 11.21 -6.48 2.40
C ASP A 96 10.35 -7.38 1.50
N ASP A 97 9.86 -8.51 2.02
CA ASP A 97 8.98 -9.44 1.28
C ASP A 97 7.68 -8.74 0.85
N PHE A 98 7.03 -8.00 1.76
CA PHE A 98 5.83 -7.24 1.43
C PHE A 98 6.12 -6.14 0.40
N MET A 99 7.26 -5.45 0.54
CA MET A 99 7.67 -4.40 -0.40
C MET A 99 7.87 -4.95 -1.81
N ILE A 100 8.46 -6.14 -1.97
CA ILE A 100 8.61 -6.79 -3.28
C ILE A 100 7.24 -7.05 -3.91
N SER A 101 6.31 -7.68 -3.18
CA SER A 101 4.95 -7.94 -3.68
C SER A 101 4.18 -6.66 -4.02
N LEU A 102 4.37 -5.60 -3.24
CA LEU A 102 3.77 -4.29 -3.53
C LEU A 102 4.32 -3.69 -4.83
N HIS A 103 5.64 -3.71 -5.03
CA HIS A 103 6.26 -3.19 -6.24
C HIS A 103 5.84 -4.00 -7.49
N GLU A 104 5.74 -5.32 -7.38
CA GLU A 104 5.23 -6.16 -8.47
C GLU A 104 3.79 -5.79 -8.86
N GLU A 105 2.93 -5.53 -7.87
CA GLU A 105 1.55 -5.09 -8.14
C GLU A 105 1.47 -3.69 -8.72
N TRP A 106 2.33 -2.75 -8.30
CA TRP A 106 2.44 -1.44 -8.95
C TRP A 106 2.90 -1.56 -10.40
N MET A 107 3.92 -2.37 -10.68
CA MET A 107 4.40 -2.59 -12.05
C MET A 107 3.36 -3.29 -12.93
N ARG A 108 2.42 -4.05 -12.36
CA ARG A 108 1.31 -4.67 -13.08
C ARG A 108 0.20 -3.68 -13.46
N LEU A 109 0.07 -2.59 -12.72
CA LEU A 109 -0.91 -1.53 -13.02
C LEU A 109 -0.45 -0.59 -14.13
N CYS A 110 0.87 -0.52 -14.38
CA CYS A 110 1.49 0.19 -15.49
C CYS A 110 1.39 -0.60 -16.80
#